data_AF-A0A542M0H4-F1
#
_entry.id   AF-A0A542M0H4-F1
#
_cell.length_a   1.000
_cell.length_b   1.000
_cell.length_c   1.000
_cell.angle_alpha   90.00
_cell.angle_beta   90.00
_cell.angle_gamma   90.00
#
_symmetry.space_group_name_H-M   'P 1'
#
loop_
_entity.id
_entity.type
_entity.pdbx_description
1 polymer ?
#
loop_
_entity_poly.entity_id
_entity_poly.type
_entity_poly.pdbx_seq_one_letter_code
_entity_poly.pdbx_strand_id
1 'polypeptide(L)'
;MRRDPFALVRDAPLFVVPRMLDQLRGYRAGAKLAGLPGPNPSAQRERLAAELDGLAERLLAGIEAHPTKFWVLKQFQRSLEAVREEDAGAREHVGEELERLLAILGIDSTDGVLTHYLGGL
;
A
#
# COMPACT_ATOMS: atom_id res chain seq x y z
N MET A 1 -2.86 -6.17 25.59
CA MET A 1 -2.17 -6.85 24.46
C MET A 1 -2.67 -6.24 23.17
N ARG A 2 -1.79 -5.67 22.34
CA ARG A 2 -2.18 -5.24 21.00
C ARG A 2 -2.26 -6.49 20.13
N ARG A 3 -3.45 -6.82 19.64
CA ARG A 3 -3.69 -8.01 18.81
C ARG A 3 -2.88 -7.87 17.52
N ASP A 4 -2.15 -8.93 17.14
CA ASP A 4 -1.44 -8.97 15.86
C ASP A 4 -2.47 -8.90 14.72
N PRO A 5 -2.45 -7.86 13.85
CA PRO A 5 -3.40 -7.73 12.76
C PRO A 5 -3.25 -8.85 11.70
N PHE A 6 -2.11 -9.53 11.64
CA PHE A 6 -1.88 -10.63 10.69
C PHE A 6 -2.46 -11.96 11.14
N ALA A 7 -2.83 -12.11 12.42
CA ALA A 7 -3.35 -13.37 12.97
C ALA A 7 -4.68 -13.81 12.33
N LEU A 8 -5.40 -12.90 11.67
CA LEU A 8 -6.68 -13.17 11.01
C LEU A 8 -6.59 -13.17 9.49
N VAL A 9 -5.40 -12.92 8.92
CA VAL A 9 -5.22 -12.87 7.48
C VAL A 9 -5.42 -14.26 6.90
N ARG A 10 -6.37 -14.37 5.98
CA ARG A 10 -6.56 -15.57 5.16
C ARG A 10 -5.65 -15.43 3.96
N ASP A 11 -4.53 -16.13 3.98
CA ASP A 11 -3.60 -16.11 2.84
C ASP A 11 -4.26 -16.72 1.60
N ALA A 12 -3.98 -16.13 0.45
CA ALA A 12 -4.52 -16.54 -0.84
C ALA A 12 -3.43 -16.35 -1.90
N PRO A 13 -3.29 -17.30 -2.84
CA PRO A 13 -2.37 -17.15 -3.96
C PRO A 13 -2.85 -16.03 -4.90
N LEU A 14 -1.90 -15.31 -5.49
CA LEU A 14 -2.13 -14.32 -6.53
C LEU A 14 -1.74 -14.90 -7.89
N PHE A 15 -2.50 -14.56 -8.91
CA PHE A 15 -2.15 -14.89 -10.29
C PHE A 15 -1.41 -13.71 -10.91
N VAL A 16 -0.07 -13.76 -10.86
CA VAL A 16 0.78 -12.69 -11.39
C VAL A 16 0.82 -12.79 -12.91
N VAL A 17 0.35 -11.73 -13.57
CA VAL A 17 0.32 -11.62 -15.04
C VAL A 17 1.13 -10.42 -15.50
N PRO A 18 1.67 -10.40 -16.73
CA PRO A 18 2.47 -9.27 -17.23
C PRO A 18 1.77 -7.91 -17.08
N ARG A 19 0.46 -7.85 -17.32
CA ARG A 19 -0.34 -6.63 -17.15
C ARG A 19 -0.31 -6.08 -15.71
N MET A 20 -0.31 -6.94 -14.70
CA MET A 20 -0.22 -6.53 -13.29
C MET A 20 1.13 -5.86 -13.02
N LEU A 21 2.22 -6.43 -13.53
CA LEU A 21 3.56 -5.86 -13.40
C LEU A 21 3.68 -4.52 -14.12
N ASP A 22 3.09 -4.40 -15.32
CA ASP A 22 3.07 -3.14 -16.05
C ASP A 22 2.24 -2.06 -15.33
N GLN A 23 1.12 -2.44 -14.71
CA GLN A 23 0.33 -1.53 -13.89
C GLN A 23 1.09 -1.08 -12.63
N LEU A 24 1.85 -1.96 -11.97
CA LEU A 24 2.72 -1.59 -10.86
C LEU A 24 3.84 -0.64 -11.29
N ARG A 25 4.47 -0.89 -12.44
CA ARG A 25 5.48 0.02 -13.03
C ARG A 25 4.87 1.38 -13.36
N GLY A 26 3.67 1.38 -13.94
CA GLY A 26 2.91 2.59 -14.25
C GLY A 26 2.50 3.37 -13.00
N TYR A 27 2.08 2.68 -11.95
CA TYR A 27 1.80 3.28 -10.64
C TYR A 27 3.04 3.98 -10.08
N ARG A 28 4.18 3.27 -10.06
CA ARG A 28 5.46 3.81 -9.57
C ARG A 28 5.89 5.06 -10.34
N ALA A 29 5.82 5.03 -11.67
CA ALA A 29 6.18 6.17 -12.51
C ALA A 29 5.16 7.32 -12.47
N GLY A 30 3.95 7.07 -11.98
CA GLY A 30 2.86 8.05 -11.93
C GLY A 30 2.93 9.00 -10.74
N ALA A 31 2.23 10.12 -10.88
CA ALA A 31 1.97 11.01 -9.77
C ALA A 31 1.04 10.34 -8.74
N LYS A 32 1.32 10.57 -7.46
CA LYS A 32 0.62 10.02 -6.30
C LYS A 32 0.08 11.16 -5.45
N LEU A 33 -0.92 10.89 -4.61
CA LEU A 33 -1.45 11.85 -3.63
C LEU A 33 -1.93 13.15 -4.30
N ALA A 34 -2.53 13.04 -5.48
CA ALA A 34 -3.06 14.20 -6.21
C ALA A 34 -4.18 14.89 -5.41
N GLY A 35 -4.97 14.11 -4.66
CA GLY A 35 -6.05 14.61 -3.80
C GLY A 35 -5.56 15.26 -2.49
N LEU A 36 -4.32 15.00 -2.06
CA LEU A 36 -3.83 15.49 -0.77
C LEU A 36 -3.86 17.03 -0.76
N PRO A 37 -4.58 17.66 0.19
CA PRO A 37 -4.68 19.11 0.24
C PRO A 37 -3.35 19.78 0.57
N GLY A 38 -3.22 21.04 0.18
CA GLY A 38 -2.00 21.84 0.40
C GLY A 38 -1.10 21.94 -0.84
N PRO A 39 0.09 22.54 -0.69
CA PRO A 39 0.97 22.82 -1.82
C PRO A 39 1.45 21.55 -2.53
N ASN A 40 1.65 21.69 -3.84
CA ASN A 40 2.23 20.67 -4.71
C ASN A 40 3.31 21.33 -5.59
N PRO A 41 4.61 21.16 -5.27
CA PRO A 41 5.17 20.20 -4.31
C PRO A 41 5.06 20.62 -2.83
N SER A 42 5.12 19.65 -1.92
CA SER A 42 5.34 19.86 -0.48
C SER A 42 6.18 18.73 0.11
N ALA A 43 6.98 19.01 1.15
CA ALA A 43 7.86 18.02 1.77
C ALA A 43 7.11 16.79 2.31
N GLN A 44 5.89 16.97 2.83
CA GLN A 44 5.04 15.86 3.29
C GLN A 44 4.62 14.99 2.09
N ARG A 45 4.14 15.60 1.00
CA ARG A 45 3.72 14.89 -0.21
C ARG A 45 4.88 14.12 -0.83
N GLU A 46 6.05 14.73 -0.92
CA GLU A 46 7.27 14.09 -1.45
C GLU A 46 7.70 12.89 -0.59
N ARG A 47 7.70 13.04 0.75
CA ARG A 47 8.02 11.93 1.67
C ARG A 47 7.03 10.77 1.50
N LEU A 48 5.73 11.05 1.50
CA LEU A 48 4.69 10.03 1.37
C LEU A 48 4.70 9.37 -0.01
N ALA A 49 4.93 10.15 -1.08
CA ALA A 49 5.09 9.61 -2.43
C ALA A 49 6.30 8.66 -2.51
N ALA A 50 7.43 9.03 -1.90
CA ALA A 50 8.61 8.18 -1.83
C ALA A 50 8.36 6.86 -1.06
N GLU A 51 7.56 6.90 0.01
CA GLU A 51 7.16 5.69 0.74
C GLU A 51 6.30 4.74 -0.12
N LEU A 52 5.38 5.30 -0.91
CA LEU A 52 4.55 4.54 -1.86
C LEU A 52 5.38 3.99 -3.03
N ASP A 53 6.36 4.74 -3.51
CA ASP A 53 7.32 4.27 -4.53
C ASP A 53 8.18 3.12 -4.02
N GLY A 54 8.69 3.25 -2.80
CA GLY A 54 9.43 2.18 -2.14
C GLY A 54 8.57 0.93 -1.92
N LEU A 55 7.27 1.09 -1.65
CA LEU A 55 6.34 -0.04 -1.59
C LEU A 55 6.19 -0.72 -2.96
N ALA A 56 5.91 0.05 -4.01
CA ALA A 56 5.77 -0.47 -5.36
C ALA A 56 7.03 -1.20 -5.84
N GLU A 57 8.22 -0.70 -5.48
CA GLU A 57 9.49 -1.34 -5.80
C GLU A 57 9.66 -2.69 -5.07
N ARG A 58 9.36 -2.76 -3.77
CA ARG A 58 9.38 -4.03 -3.03
C ARG A 58 8.42 -5.06 -3.63
N LEU A 59 7.23 -4.63 -4.02
CA LEU A 59 6.25 -5.50 -4.67
C LEU A 59 6.79 -6.02 -6.01
N LEU A 60 7.28 -5.13 -6.88
CA LEU A 60 7.86 -5.51 -8.17
C LEU A 60 9.04 -6.48 -8.03
N ALA A 61 9.88 -6.31 -7.01
CA ALA A 61 11.06 -7.15 -6.80
C ALA A 61 10.73 -8.56 -6.29
N GLY A 62 9.57 -8.76 -5.63
CA GLY A 62 9.29 -10.01 -4.91
C GLY A 62 8.00 -10.72 -5.27
N ILE A 63 7.04 -10.06 -5.93
CA ILE A 63 5.70 -10.63 -6.14
C ILE A 63 5.71 -11.90 -7.00
N GLU A 64 6.60 -11.99 -7.98
CA GLU A 64 6.73 -13.19 -8.82
C GLU A 64 7.26 -14.39 -8.04
N ALA A 65 8.15 -14.16 -7.06
CA ALA A 65 8.71 -15.21 -6.20
C ALA A 65 7.78 -15.57 -5.03
N HIS A 66 6.95 -14.62 -4.60
CA HIS A 66 6.06 -14.77 -3.46
C HIS A 66 4.64 -14.25 -3.77
N PRO A 67 3.91 -14.91 -4.68
CA PRO A 67 2.62 -14.43 -5.14
C PRO A 67 1.52 -14.79 -4.13
N THR A 68 1.57 -14.25 -2.91
CA THR A 68 0.55 -14.48 -1.89
C THR A 68 0.10 -13.19 -1.23
N LYS A 69 -1.19 -13.13 -0.86
CA LYS A 69 -1.81 -11.99 -0.21
C LYS A 69 -1.07 -11.65 1.08
N PHE A 70 -0.71 -12.65 1.87
CA PHE A 70 0.02 -12.45 3.12
C PHE A 70 1.36 -11.76 2.89
N TRP A 71 2.12 -12.21 1.87
CA TRP A 71 3.39 -11.59 1.54
C TRP A 71 3.22 -10.12 1.11
N VAL A 72 2.21 -9.83 0.28
CA VAL A 72 1.86 -8.46 -0.12
C VAL A 72 1.56 -7.60 1.11
N LEU A 73 0.66 -8.05 1.99
CA LEU A 73 0.27 -7.30 3.17
C LEU A 73 1.46 -7.07 4.12
N LYS A 74 2.43 -7.99 4.16
CA LYS A 74 3.71 -7.77 4.87
C LYS A 74 4.56 -6.67 4.26
N GLN A 75 4.54 -6.48 2.94
CA GLN A 75 5.22 -5.35 2.31
C GLN A 75 4.54 -4.02 2.63
N PHE A 76 3.20 -4.03 2.72
CA PHE A 76 2.38 -2.87 3.10
C PHE A 76 2.63 -2.47 4.56
N GLN A 77 2.79 -3.44 5.46
CA GLN A 77 3.04 -3.20 6.89
C GLN A 77 4.12 -2.15 7.13
N ARG A 78 5.25 -2.25 6.41
CA ARG A 78 6.38 -1.32 6.57
C ARG A 78 5.99 0.12 6.25
N SER A 79 5.27 0.32 5.15
CA SER A 79 4.81 1.66 4.74
C SER A 79 3.69 2.16 5.66
N LEU A 80 2.79 1.28 6.10
CA LEU A 80 1.74 1.59 7.07
C LEU A 80 2.29 2.03 8.43
N GLU A 81 3.40 1.44 8.87
CA GLU A 81 4.12 1.86 10.08
C GLU A 81 4.76 3.25 9.92
N ALA A 82 5.31 3.55 8.73
CA ALA A 82 5.94 4.83 8.44
C ALA A 82 4.95 6.01 8.42
N VAL A 83 3.72 5.79 7.95
CA VAL A 83 2.68 6.84 7.85
C VAL A 83 1.78 6.95 9.09
N ARG A 84 2.03 6.14 10.12
CA ARG A 84 1.14 6.02 11.28
C ARG A 84 1.03 7.32 12.10
N GLU A 85 2.10 8.09 12.14
CA GLU A 85 2.18 9.36 12.89
C GLU A 85 1.73 10.57 12.05
N GLU A 86 1.28 10.34 10.81
CA GLU A 86 0.72 11.39 9.97
C GLU A 86 -0.68 11.81 10.44
N ASP A 87 -1.09 13.02 10.06
CA ASP A 87 -2.43 13.51 10.31
C ASP A 87 -3.49 12.63 9.61
N ALA A 88 -4.75 12.73 10.06
CA ALA A 88 -5.83 11.89 9.55
C ALA A 88 -6.04 12.06 8.03
N GLY A 89 -5.90 13.28 7.51
CA GLY A 89 -6.05 13.54 6.08
C GLY A 89 -4.94 12.88 5.26
N ALA A 90 -3.69 12.98 5.70
CA ALA A 90 -2.58 12.28 5.07
C ALA A 90 -2.75 10.75 5.10
N ARG A 91 -3.21 10.18 6.22
CA ARG A 91 -3.48 8.74 6.34
C ARG A 91 -4.60 8.27 5.41
N GLU A 92 -5.65 9.06 5.27
CA GLU A 92 -6.77 8.78 4.35
C GLU A 92 -6.28 8.70 2.89
N HIS A 93 -5.55 9.72 2.43
CA HIS A 93 -5.04 9.76 1.05
C HIS A 93 -3.99 8.67 0.78
N VAL A 94 -3.16 8.32 1.77
CA VAL A 94 -2.29 7.14 1.64
C VAL A 94 -3.13 5.87 1.56
N GLY A 95 -4.22 5.77 2.33
CA GLY A 95 -5.19 4.67 2.25
C GLY A 95 -5.73 4.48 0.83
N GLU A 96 -6.17 5.55 0.17
CA GLU A 96 -6.66 5.51 -1.22
C GLU A 96 -5.60 4.97 -2.19
N GLU A 97 -4.35 5.40 -2.02
CA GLU A 97 -3.22 4.93 -2.84
C GLU A 97 -2.91 3.44 -2.59
N LEU A 98 -3.02 2.97 -1.34
CA LEU A 98 -2.87 1.56 -0.99
C LEU A 98 -4.02 0.71 -1.56
N GLU A 99 -5.25 1.21 -1.56
CA GLU A 99 -6.39 0.55 -2.20
C GLU A 99 -6.19 0.42 -3.71
N ARG A 100 -5.64 1.46 -4.35
CA ARG A 100 -5.28 1.39 -5.78
C ARG A 100 -4.24 0.32 -6.07
N LEU A 101 -3.22 0.16 -5.23
CA LEU A 101 -2.24 -0.91 -5.34
C LEU A 101 -2.88 -2.29 -5.14
N LEU A 102 -3.78 -2.45 -4.18
CA LEU A 102 -4.51 -3.71 -3.95
C LEU A 102 -5.39 -4.08 -5.15
N ALA A 103 -6.04 -3.09 -5.78
CA ALA A 103 -6.81 -3.29 -7.01
C ALA A 103 -5.93 -3.77 -8.18
N ILE A 104 -4.71 -3.24 -8.32
CA ILE A 104 -3.74 -3.72 -9.32
C ILE A 104 -3.37 -5.19 -9.06
N LEU A 105 -3.18 -5.55 -7.78
CA LEU A 105 -2.80 -6.89 -7.34
C LEU A 105 -3.97 -7.89 -7.31
N GLY A 106 -5.21 -7.44 -7.53
CA GLY A 106 -6.42 -8.27 -7.46
C GLY A 106 -6.74 -8.73 -6.03
N ILE A 107 -6.46 -7.92 -5.02
CA ILE A 107 -6.76 -8.22 -3.61
C ILE A 107 -8.00 -7.41 -3.18
N ASP A 108 -9.11 -8.09 -2.91
CA ASP A 108 -10.39 -7.44 -2.57
C ASP A 108 -10.54 -7.12 -1.07
N SER A 109 -9.75 -7.76 -0.21
CA SER A 109 -9.82 -7.60 1.25
C SER A 109 -8.44 -7.65 1.86
N THR A 110 -8.21 -6.84 2.90
CA THR A 110 -6.98 -6.83 3.69
C THR A 110 -7.13 -7.49 5.06
N ASP A 111 -8.30 -8.11 5.30
CA ASP A 111 -8.66 -8.78 6.56
C ASP A 111 -8.46 -7.88 7.80
N GLY A 112 -8.73 -6.57 7.63
CA GLY A 112 -8.63 -5.57 8.69
C GLY A 112 -7.22 -5.02 8.94
N VAL A 113 -6.21 -5.44 8.16
CA VAL A 113 -4.84 -4.93 8.30
C VAL A 113 -4.79 -3.42 8.05
N LEU A 114 -5.35 -2.91 6.95
CA LEU A 114 -5.34 -1.46 6.67
C LEU A 114 -6.08 -0.67 7.75
N THR A 115 -7.27 -1.14 8.14
CA THR A 115 -8.07 -0.54 9.21
C THR A 115 -7.32 -0.45 10.53
N HIS A 116 -6.50 -1.45 10.87
CA HIS A 116 -5.67 -1.45 12.08
C HIS A 116 -4.63 -0.33 12.12
N TYR A 117 -4.01 -0.03 10.98
CA TYR A 117 -2.92 0.95 10.89
C TYR A 117 -3.42 2.38 10.61
N LEU A 118 -4.39 2.51 9.71
CA LEU A 118 -4.94 3.81 9.31
C LEU A 118 -5.98 4.34 10.29
N GLY A 119 -6.55 3.44 11.12
CA GLY A 119 -7.46 3.81 12.20
C GLY A 119 -8.87 4.11 11.71
N GLY A 120 -9.57 3.08 11.24
CA GLY A 120 -10.97 3.15 10.80
C GLY A 120 -11.19 4.17 9.69
N LEU A 121 -11.02 3.75 8.43
CA LEU A 121 -11.55 4.50 7.28
C LEU A 121 -13.08 4.58 7.37
#